data_AF-Q1K1L2-F1
#
_entry.id   AF-Q1K1L2-F1
#
_cell.length_a   1.000
_cell.length_b   1.000
_cell.length_c   1.000
_cell.angle_alpha   90.00
_cell.angle_beta   90.00
_cell.angle_gamma   90.00
#
_symmetry.space_group_name_H-M   'P 1'
#
loop_
_entity.id
_entity.type
_entity.pdbx_description
1 polymer ?
#
loop_
_entity_poly.entity_id
_entity_poly.type
_entity_poly.pdbx_seq_one_letter_code
_entity_poly.pdbx_strand_id
1 'polypeptide(L)'
;MLNLNRTEQQYIERAQHINLHDIDYDSLLKHRSHHTYSALGIGACFFMVGILLFVAEILPDVPSIGSIPVTMILLTGLMVIFYALRYQREIETRVTYDILQRIQAIEGHDGFLWRMNTIINAYCQEQYGGLPESIQQLQISSQAGGIEMSEIRLYKDVLKNTIVWYRNNMPEE
;
A
#
# COMPACT_ATOMS: atom_id res chain seq x y z
N MET A 1 10.77 4.58 33.99
CA MET A 1 9.52 3.81 33.82
C MET A 1 8.47 4.76 33.28
N LEU A 2 7.86 4.46 32.12
CA LEU A 2 6.68 5.22 31.70
C LEU A 2 5.54 4.91 32.69
N ASN A 3 4.95 5.95 33.25
CA ASN A 3 3.81 5.81 34.13
C ASN A 3 2.54 5.83 33.25
N LEU A 4 2.16 4.64 32.78
CA LEU A 4 0.99 4.47 31.93
C LEU A 4 -0.26 4.27 32.77
N ASN A 5 -1.35 4.93 32.38
CA ASN A 5 -2.64 4.66 32.97
C ASN A 5 -3.14 3.26 32.56
N ARG A 6 -3.98 2.63 33.40
CA ARG A 6 -4.58 1.30 33.11
C ARG A 6 -5.24 1.22 31.73
N THR A 7 -5.89 2.30 31.31
CA THR A 7 -6.52 2.40 30.00
C THR A 7 -5.48 2.34 28.87
N GLU A 8 -4.37 3.09 28.98
CA GLU A 8 -3.30 3.09 27.98
C GLU A 8 -2.63 1.71 27.91
N GLN A 9 -2.41 1.05 29.05
CA GLN A 9 -1.89 -0.31 29.10
C GLN A 9 -2.78 -1.29 28.31
N GLN A 10 -4.10 -1.21 28.48
CA GLN A 10 -5.05 -2.04 27.71
C GLN A 10 -4.99 -1.78 26.20
N TYR A 11 -4.78 -0.52 25.78
CA TYR A 11 -4.63 -0.19 24.36
C TYR A 11 -3.33 -0.76 23.77
N ILE A 12 -2.23 -0.73 24.52
CA ILE A 12 -0.96 -1.35 24.08
C ILE A 12 -1.09 -2.86 23.97
N GLU A 13 -1.71 -3.49 24.96
CA GLU A 13 -1.91 -4.93 24.97
C GLU A 13 -2.73 -5.35 23.74
N ARG A 14 -3.80 -4.60 23.42
CA ARG A 14 -4.53 -4.78 22.16
C ARG A 14 -3.67 -4.53 20.94
N ALA A 15 -2.83 -3.50 20.94
CA ALA A 15 -1.95 -3.16 19.83
C ALA A 15 -1.01 -4.32 19.47
N GLN A 16 -0.51 -5.04 20.48
CA GLN A 16 0.37 -6.19 20.29
C GLN A 16 -0.27 -7.37 19.55
N HIS A 17 -1.61 -7.46 19.57
CA HIS A 17 -2.39 -8.49 18.88
C HIS A 17 -2.92 -8.06 17.51
N ILE A 18 -2.69 -6.80 17.09
CA ILE A 18 -3.10 -6.34 15.77
C ILE A 18 -2.22 -7.02 14.71
N ASN A 19 -2.87 -7.72 13.77
CA ASN A 19 -2.18 -8.31 12.64
C ASN A 19 -1.78 -7.22 11.61
N LEU A 20 -0.55 -6.72 11.71
CA LEU A 20 -0.04 -5.67 10.82
C LEU A 20 0.10 -6.10 9.35
N HIS A 21 0.05 -7.41 9.04
CA HIS A 21 0.03 -7.88 7.66
C HIS A 21 -1.27 -7.52 6.95
N ASP A 22 -2.36 -7.37 7.69
CA ASP A 22 -3.68 -7.06 7.14
C ASP A 22 -3.83 -5.59 6.71
N ILE A 23 -2.88 -4.74 7.10
CA ILE A 23 -2.78 -3.32 6.70
C ILE A 23 -1.52 -3.05 5.86
N ASP A 24 -0.84 -4.12 5.42
CA ASP A 24 0.38 -4.04 4.62
C ASP A 24 0.06 -3.89 3.13
N TYR A 25 -0.02 -2.64 2.69
CA TYR A 25 -0.36 -2.24 1.32
C TYR A 25 0.44 -2.99 0.27
N ASP A 26 1.78 -3.02 0.39
CA ASP A 26 2.65 -3.64 -0.62
C ASP A 26 2.41 -5.14 -0.72
N SER A 27 2.20 -5.81 0.42
CA SER A 27 1.94 -7.26 0.45
C SER A 27 0.58 -7.60 -0.18
N LEU A 28 -0.46 -6.83 0.13
CA LEU A 28 -1.82 -7.03 -0.37
C LEU A 28 -1.90 -6.70 -1.86
N LEU A 29 -1.26 -5.62 -2.29
CA LEU A 29 -1.19 -5.24 -3.69
C LEU A 29 -0.44 -6.30 -4.49
N LYS A 30 0.71 -6.79 -4.02
CA LYS A 30 1.49 -7.83 -4.69
C LYS A 30 0.69 -9.13 -4.85
N HIS A 31 -0.05 -9.54 -3.81
CA HIS A 31 -0.88 -10.73 -3.87
C HIS A 31 -1.99 -10.62 -4.92
N ARG A 32 -2.66 -9.46 -5.03
CA ARG A 32 -3.77 -9.26 -5.95
C ARG A 32 -3.36 -8.87 -7.38
N SER A 33 -2.17 -8.29 -7.57
CA SER A 33 -1.71 -7.78 -8.88
C SER A 33 -1.00 -8.84 -9.75
N HIS A 34 -0.83 -10.07 -9.28
CA HIS A 34 -0.10 -11.10 -10.03
C HIS A 34 -0.68 -11.35 -11.43
N HIS A 35 -2.01 -11.37 -11.56
CA HIS A 35 -2.68 -11.53 -12.85
C HIS A 35 -2.54 -10.30 -13.76
N THR A 36 -2.43 -9.10 -13.19
CA THR A 36 -2.26 -7.85 -13.94
C THR A 36 -0.89 -7.76 -14.60
N TYR A 37 0.17 -8.20 -13.89
CA TYR A 37 1.52 -8.26 -14.46
C TYR A 37 1.61 -9.26 -15.62
N SER A 38 0.95 -10.42 -15.49
CA SER A 38 0.86 -11.40 -16.57
C SER A 38 0.12 -10.84 -17.80
N ALA A 39 -0.99 -10.11 -17.60
CA ALA A 39 -1.73 -9.45 -18.67
C ALA A 39 -0.91 -8.35 -19.37
N LEU A 40 -0.16 -7.54 -18.60
CA LEU A 40 0.79 -6.56 -19.14
C LEU A 40 1.88 -7.23 -19.98
N GLY A 41 2.44 -8.35 -19.50
CA GLY A 41 3.43 -9.12 -20.24
C GLY A 41 2.89 -9.64 -21.57
N ILE A 42 1.67 -10.19 -21.56
CA ILE A 42 1.00 -10.65 -22.79
C ILE A 42 0.79 -9.48 -23.76
N GLY A 43 0.26 -8.35 -23.29
CA GLY A 43 0.06 -7.15 -24.10
C GLY A 43 1.36 -6.61 -24.69
N ALA A 44 2.44 -6.60 -23.91
CA ALA A 44 3.77 -6.20 -24.36
C ALA A 44 4.32 -7.15 -25.44
N CYS A 45 4.13 -8.46 -25.31
CA CYS A 45 4.51 -9.43 -26.33
C CYS A 45 3.77 -9.18 -27.65
N PHE A 46 2.44 -9.00 -27.61
CA PHE A 46 1.66 -8.66 -28.81
C PHE A 46 2.12 -7.36 -29.46
N PHE A 47 2.40 -6.34 -28.64
CA PHE A 47 2.88 -5.06 -29.12
C PHE A 47 4.27 -5.17 -29.78
N MET A 48 5.20 -5.90 -29.16
CA MET A 48 6.54 -6.15 -29.71
C MET A 48 6.48 -6.93 -31.02
N VAL A 49 5.65 -7.98 -31.10
CA VAL A 49 5.42 -8.72 -32.35
C VAL A 49 4.83 -7.82 -33.42
N GLY A 50 3.84 -6.99 -33.06
CA GLY A 50 3.26 -6.01 -33.97
C GLY A 50 4.29 -5.01 -34.51
N ILE A 51 5.20 -4.52 -33.67
CA ILE A 51 6.29 -3.63 -34.09
C ILE A 51 7.24 -4.36 -35.04
N LEU A 52 7.64 -5.59 -34.73
CA LEU A 52 8.53 -6.37 -35.58
C LEU A 52 7.93 -6.60 -36.97
N LEU A 53 6.64 -6.95 -37.02
CA LEU A 53 5.92 -7.11 -38.29
C LEU A 53 5.76 -5.78 -39.04
N PHE A 54 5.57 -4.68 -38.33
CA PHE A 54 5.52 -3.34 -38.92
C PHE A 54 6.86 -2.94 -39.55
N VAL A 55 7.98 -3.23 -38.88
CA VAL A 55 9.32 -3.00 -39.44
C VAL A 55 9.55 -3.90 -40.66
N ALA A 56 9.13 -5.17 -40.59
CA ALA A 56 9.25 -6.10 -41.71
C ALA A 56 8.45 -5.64 -42.95
N GLU A 57 7.29 -5.03 -42.78
CA GLU A 57 6.48 -4.43 -43.86
C GLU A 57 7.19 -3.27 -44.59
N ILE A 58 8.07 -2.54 -43.91
CA ILE A 58 8.78 -1.39 -44.49
C ILE A 58 10.01 -1.84 -45.30
N LEU A 59 10.50 -3.07 -45.07
CA LEU A 59 11.68 -3.59 -45.75
C LEU A 59 11.33 -4.04 -47.18
N PRO A 60 12.03 -3.53 -48.22
CA PRO A 60 11.68 -3.78 -49.62
C PRO A 60 11.87 -5.22 -50.07
N ASP A 61 12.70 -5.99 -49.36
CA ASP A 61 13.06 -7.37 -49.72
C ASP A 61 12.18 -8.44 -49.04
N VAL A 62 11.20 -8.02 -48.22
CA VAL A 62 10.31 -8.93 -47.47
C VAL A 62 8.93 -8.97 -48.12
N PRO A 63 8.38 -10.16 -48.40
CA PRO A 63 7.02 -10.27 -48.92
C PRO A 63 6.00 -9.69 -47.91
N SER A 64 5.17 -8.76 -48.38
CA SER A 64 4.18 -8.06 -47.56
C SER A 64 3.12 -9.02 -46.99
N ILE A 65 2.87 -8.89 -45.70
CA ILE A 65 1.84 -9.60 -44.92
C ILE A 65 0.51 -8.81 -44.97
N GLY A 66 0.60 -7.50 -45.23
CA GLY A 66 -0.50 -6.57 -45.31
C GLY A 66 -0.56 -5.64 -44.08
N SER A 67 -0.83 -4.37 -44.30
CA SER A 67 -0.89 -3.36 -43.22
C SER A 67 -2.05 -3.56 -42.23
N ILE A 68 -3.16 -4.15 -42.67
CA ILE A 68 -4.36 -4.41 -41.85
C ILE A 68 -4.09 -5.41 -40.71
N PRO A 69 -3.55 -6.63 -40.96
CA PRO A 69 -3.27 -7.57 -39.87
C PRO A 69 -2.23 -7.03 -38.88
N VAL A 70 -1.20 -6.31 -39.36
CA VAL A 70 -0.17 -5.71 -38.50
C VAL A 70 -0.76 -4.64 -37.59
N THR A 71 -1.59 -3.74 -38.13
CA THR A 71 -2.26 -2.70 -37.33
C THR A 71 -3.23 -3.30 -36.32
N MET A 72 -3.96 -4.37 -36.66
CA MET A 72 -4.84 -5.08 -35.72
C MET A 72 -4.08 -5.71 -34.55
N ILE A 73 -2.90 -6.31 -34.80
CA ILE A 73 -2.04 -6.85 -33.75
C ILE A 73 -1.56 -5.73 -32.79
N LEU A 74 -1.12 -4.60 -33.34
CA LEU A 74 -0.69 -3.44 -32.54
C LEU A 74 -1.83 -2.88 -31.68
N LEU A 75 -3.01 -2.71 -32.25
CA LEU A 75 -4.21 -2.23 -31.53
C LEU A 75 -4.63 -3.21 -30.43
N THR A 76 -4.55 -4.51 -30.70
CA THR A 76 -4.88 -5.55 -29.71
C THR A 76 -3.89 -5.52 -28.54
N GLY A 77 -2.59 -5.41 -28.82
CA GLY A 77 -1.56 -5.25 -27.79
C GLY A 77 -1.79 -4.01 -26.92
N LEU A 78 -2.06 -2.86 -27.55
CA LEU A 78 -2.39 -1.61 -26.84
C LEU A 78 -3.66 -1.76 -25.99
N MET A 79 -4.71 -2.37 -26.53
CA MET A 79 -5.97 -2.58 -25.80
C MET A 79 -5.76 -3.43 -24.55
N VAL A 80 -4.96 -4.51 -24.64
CA VAL A 80 -4.61 -5.36 -23.50
C VAL A 80 -3.80 -4.59 -22.45
N ILE A 81 -2.83 -3.77 -22.89
CA ILE A 81 -2.04 -2.93 -21.97
C ILE A 81 -2.94 -1.93 -21.23
N PHE A 82 -3.80 -1.19 -21.94
CA PHE A 82 -4.72 -0.24 -21.32
C PHE A 82 -5.72 -0.93 -20.37
N TYR A 83 -6.23 -2.10 -20.76
CA TYR A 83 -7.09 -2.90 -19.91
C TYR A 83 -6.37 -3.31 -18.61
N ALA A 84 -5.14 -3.79 -18.71
CA ALA A 84 -4.34 -4.17 -17.55
C ALA A 84 -4.02 -2.96 -16.65
N LEU A 85 -3.69 -1.80 -17.22
CA LEU A 85 -3.46 -0.56 -16.46
C LEU A 85 -4.72 -0.08 -15.73
N ARG A 86 -5.89 -0.15 -16.40
CA ARG A 86 -7.17 0.18 -15.77
C ARG A 86 -7.47 -0.77 -14.62
N TYR A 87 -7.29 -2.06 -14.84
CA TYR A 87 -7.52 -3.09 -13.83
C TYR A 87 -6.56 -2.95 -12.64
N GLN A 88 -5.30 -2.58 -12.89
CA GLN A 88 -4.32 -2.27 -11.85
C GLN A 88 -4.81 -1.17 -10.92
N ARG A 89 -5.26 -0.03 -11.48
CA ARG A 89 -5.80 1.09 -10.69
C ARG A 89 -7.03 0.70 -9.87
N GLU A 90 -7.89 -0.13 -10.43
CA GLU A 90 -9.07 -0.65 -9.73
C GLU A 90 -8.66 -1.53 -8.54
N ILE A 91 -7.67 -2.41 -8.71
CA ILE A 91 -7.12 -3.21 -7.61
C ILE A 91 -6.51 -2.31 -6.54
N GLU A 92 -5.68 -1.33 -6.91
CA GLU A 92 -5.05 -0.40 -5.97
C GLU A 92 -6.09 0.33 -5.13
N THR A 93 -7.17 0.79 -5.77
CA THR A 93 -8.28 1.46 -5.10
C THR A 93 -9.01 0.52 -4.13
N ARG A 94 -9.34 -0.70 -4.56
CA ARG A 94 -9.99 -1.71 -3.70
C ARG A 94 -9.13 -2.09 -2.50
N VAL A 95 -7.83 -2.35 -2.73
CA VAL A 95 -6.88 -2.69 -1.65
C VAL A 95 -6.79 -1.53 -0.65
N THR A 96 -6.73 -0.29 -1.13
CA THR A 96 -6.71 0.88 -0.27
C THR A 96 -7.96 0.94 0.61
N TYR A 97 -9.15 0.81 0.02
CA TYR A 97 -10.40 0.84 0.79
C TYR A 97 -10.48 -0.30 1.81
N ASP A 98 -10.06 -1.51 1.44
CA ASP A 98 -10.01 -2.65 2.36
C ASP A 98 -9.10 -2.34 3.57
N ILE A 99 -7.94 -1.72 3.34
CA ILE A 99 -7.01 -1.34 4.42
C ILE A 99 -7.59 -0.22 5.28
N LEU A 100 -8.17 0.82 4.66
CA LEU A 100 -8.79 1.92 5.40
C LEU A 100 -9.94 1.45 6.28
N GLN A 101 -10.77 0.51 5.80
CA GLN A 101 -11.83 -0.09 6.61
C GLN A 101 -11.26 -0.86 7.82
N ARG A 102 -10.15 -1.59 7.63
CA ARG A 102 -9.47 -2.28 8.73
C ARG A 102 -8.86 -1.31 9.73
N ILE A 103 -8.21 -0.24 9.25
CA ILE A 103 -7.68 0.83 10.11
C ILE A 103 -8.83 1.50 10.87
N GLN A 104 -9.95 1.81 10.22
CA GLN A 104 -11.12 2.39 10.87
C GLN A 104 -11.70 1.45 11.95
N ALA A 105 -11.70 0.14 11.71
CA ALA A 105 -12.12 -0.84 12.70
C ALA A 105 -11.17 -0.92 13.91
N ILE A 106 -9.87 -0.71 13.70
CA ILE A 106 -8.87 -0.61 14.78
C ILE A 106 -9.05 0.71 15.55
N GLU A 107 -9.14 1.83 14.83
CA GLU A 107 -9.27 3.18 15.38
C GLU A 107 -10.55 3.37 16.19
N GLY A 108 -11.65 2.77 15.74
CA GLY A 108 -12.95 2.95 16.37
C GLY A 108 -13.42 4.40 16.34
N HIS A 109 -14.28 4.78 17.29
CA HIS A 109 -14.83 6.13 17.37
C HIS A 109 -13.89 7.14 18.06
N ASP A 110 -12.99 6.64 18.91
CA ASP A 110 -12.21 7.47 19.85
C ASP A 110 -10.74 7.66 19.46
N GLY A 111 -10.32 7.13 18.31
CA GLY A 111 -8.94 7.20 17.80
C GLY A 111 -7.97 6.32 18.60
N PHE A 112 -7.74 5.09 18.16
CA PHE A 112 -6.85 4.13 18.82
C PHE A 112 -5.42 4.65 18.93
N LEU A 113 -4.86 5.16 17.82
CA LEU A 113 -3.50 5.69 17.80
C LEU A 113 -3.35 6.93 18.71
N TRP A 114 -4.37 7.79 18.75
CA TRP A 114 -4.44 8.92 19.68
C TRP A 114 -4.42 8.47 21.15
N ARG A 115 -5.14 7.39 21.50
CA ARG A 115 -5.14 6.83 22.87
C ARG A 115 -3.78 6.25 23.29
N MET A 116 -2.89 6.00 22.34
CA MET A 116 -1.51 5.56 22.57
C MET A 116 -0.48 6.69 22.49
N ASN A 117 -0.92 7.96 22.42
CA ASN A 117 -0.04 9.12 22.20
C ASN A 117 1.14 9.20 23.18
N THR A 118 0.96 8.89 24.46
CA THR A 118 2.01 8.93 25.49
C THR A 118 3.22 8.09 25.10
N ILE A 119 2.98 6.91 24.51
CA ILE A 119 4.03 5.94 24.16
C ILE A 119 4.62 6.29 22.80
N ILE A 120 3.77 6.71 21.86
CA ILE A 120 4.23 7.19 20.55
C ILE A 120 5.16 8.39 20.76
N ASN A 121 4.80 9.32 21.64
CA ASN A 121 5.61 10.48 21.96
C ASN A 121 6.92 10.09 22.65
N ALA A 122 6.90 9.12 23.57
CA ALA A 122 8.11 8.63 24.21
C ALA A 122 9.05 7.93 23.22
N TYR A 123 8.52 7.06 22.36
CA TYR A 123 9.23 6.46 21.24
C TYR A 123 9.85 7.54 20.33
N CYS A 124 9.06 8.54 19.94
CA CYS A 124 9.53 9.61 19.06
C CYS A 124 10.60 10.49 19.74
N GLN A 125 10.45 10.75 21.03
CA GLN A 125 11.42 11.53 21.80
C GLN A 125 12.78 10.82 21.83
N GLU A 126 12.79 9.50 22.02
CA GLU A 126 14.02 8.72 22.03
C GLU A 126 14.63 8.57 20.62
N GLN A 127 13.80 8.26 19.62
CA GLN A 127 14.28 7.95 18.27
C GLN A 127 14.63 9.20 17.45
N TYR A 128 13.87 10.28 17.62
CA TYR A 128 13.95 11.49 16.79
C TYR A 128 14.27 12.77 17.58
N GLY A 129 14.35 12.71 18.91
CA GLY A 129 14.58 13.89 19.76
C GLY A 129 13.37 14.80 19.94
N GLY A 130 12.20 14.39 19.44
CA GLY A 130 10.95 15.16 19.46
C GLY A 130 9.87 14.47 18.63
N LEU A 131 8.64 15.01 18.62
CA LEU A 131 7.54 14.50 17.80
C LEU A 131 7.63 15.05 16.37
N PRO A 132 7.88 14.22 15.33
CA PRO A 132 7.88 14.67 13.95
C PRO A 132 6.50 15.17 13.51
N GLU A 133 6.47 16.20 12.66
CA GLU A 133 5.24 16.83 12.16
C GLU A 133 4.29 15.82 11.49
N SER A 134 4.82 14.88 10.71
CA SER A 134 4.01 13.84 10.05
C SER A 134 3.32 12.91 11.05
N ILE A 135 3.95 12.63 12.20
CA ILE A 135 3.37 11.78 13.25
C ILE A 135 2.35 12.60 14.07
N GLN A 136 2.62 13.89 14.28
CA GLN A 136 1.65 14.80 14.88
C GLN A 136 0.38 14.91 14.03
N GLN A 137 0.51 15.06 12.71
CA GLN A 137 -0.63 15.08 11.79
C GLN A 137 -1.41 13.75 11.86
N LEU A 138 -0.71 12.61 11.86
CA LEU A 138 -1.33 11.29 12.00
C LEU A 138 -2.13 11.15 13.30
N GLN A 139 -1.61 11.68 14.42
CA GLN A 139 -2.32 11.69 15.70
C GLN A 139 -3.59 12.54 15.66
N ILE A 140 -3.56 13.68 14.96
CA ILE A 140 -4.73 14.54 14.74
C ILE A 140 -5.76 13.81 13.88
N SER A 141 -5.34 13.17 12.79
CA SER A 141 -6.20 12.36 11.91
C SER A 141 -6.88 11.22 12.68
N SER A 142 -6.11 10.50 13.52
CA SER A 142 -6.64 9.49 14.44
C SER A 142 -7.69 10.06 15.40
N GLN A 143 -7.40 11.20 16.04
CA GLN A 143 -8.34 11.87 16.94
C GLN A 143 -9.61 12.33 16.23
N ALA A 144 -9.51 12.74 14.97
CA ALA A 144 -10.64 13.13 14.13
C ALA A 144 -11.47 11.93 13.64
N GLY A 145 -11.05 10.70 13.93
CA GLY A 145 -11.77 9.47 13.59
C GLY A 145 -11.55 9.00 12.15
N GLY A 146 -10.49 9.47 11.48
CA GLY A 146 -10.22 9.10 10.09
C GLY A 146 -8.75 9.22 9.74
N ILE A 147 -8.13 8.07 9.42
CA ILE A 147 -6.81 8.01 8.79
C ILE A 147 -6.97 8.12 7.28
N GLU A 148 -6.17 8.98 6.65
CA GLU A 148 -6.21 9.19 5.21
C GLU A 148 -5.43 8.12 4.44
N MET A 149 -5.71 8.00 3.14
CA MET A 149 -5.01 7.07 2.25
C MET A 149 -3.49 7.29 2.23
N SER A 150 -3.06 8.55 2.24
CA SER A 150 -1.65 8.96 2.29
C SER A 150 -0.95 8.53 3.58
N GLU A 151 -1.72 8.30 4.64
CA GLU A 151 -1.22 8.03 5.99
C GLU A 151 -1.11 6.54 6.32
N ILE A 152 -1.73 5.65 5.53
CA ILE A 152 -1.75 4.19 5.76
C ILE A 152 -0.36 3.61 6.07
N ARG A 153 0.64 3.99 5.27
CA ARG A 153 2.00 3.49 5.45
C ARG A 153 2.60 4.00 6.76
N LEU A 154 2.46 5.29 7.03
CA LEU A 154 2.96 5.91 8.25
C LEU A 154 2.26 5.34 9.49
N TYR A 155 0.95 5.12 9.41
CA TYR A 155 0.15 4.48 10.45
C TYR A 155 0.71 3.12 10.85
N LYS A 156 0.91 2.24 9.86
CA LYS A 156 1.50 0.92 10.07
C LYS A 156 2.90 1.01 10.67
N ASP A 157 3.74 1.88 10.13
CA ASP A 157 5.14 2.01 10.58
C ASP A 157 5.22 2.56 12.01
N VAL A 158 4.44 3.59 12.36
CA VAL A 158 4.36 4.14 13.71
C VAL A 158 3.84 3.09 14.68
N LEU A 159 2.75 2.39 14.36
CA LEU A 159 2.19 1.35 15.23
C LEU A 159 3.20 0.22 15.46
N LYS A 160 3.82 -0.28 14.38
CA LYS A 160 4.85 -1.32 14.44
C LYS A 160 6.03 -0.91 15.32
N ASN A 161 6.62 0.24 15.03
CA ASN A 161 7.84 0.69 15.69
C ASN A 161 7.58 1.03 17.15
N THR A 162 6.42 1.63 17.46
CA THR A 162 6.01 1.92 18.83
C THR A 162 5.83 0.63 19.64
N ILE A 163 5.19 -0.41 19.07
CA ILE A 163 5.03 -1.71 19.73
C ILE A 163 6.38 -2.39 19.97
N VAL A 164 7.26 -2.39 18.97
CA VAL A 164 8.60 -2.98 19.08
C VAL A 164 9.43 -2.25 20.14
N TRP A 165 9.42 -0.93 20.11
CA TRP A 165 10.11 -0.10 21.10
C TRP A 165 9.57 -0.34 22.52
N TYR A 166 8.25 -0.43 22.67
CA TYR A 166 7.62 -0.73 23.96
C TYR A 166 8.09 -2.07 24.52
N ARG A 167 8.12 -3.14 23.70
CA ARG A 167 8.60 -4.46 24.12
C ARG A 167 10.08 -4.45 24.52
N ASN A 168 10.91 -3.68 23.84
CA ASN A 168 12.34 -3.63 24.13
C ASN A 168 12.66 -2.83 25.42
N ASN A 169 11.80 -1.89 25.80
CA ASN A 169 12.04 -0.96 26.90
C ASN A 169 11.21 -1.24 28.16
N MET A 170 10.26 -2.17 28.09
CA MET A 170 9.48 -2.64 29.24
C MET A 170 9.91 -4.06 29.58
N PRO A 171 10.58 -4.29 30.72
CA PRO A 171 10.95 -5.64 31.13
C PRO A 171 9.68 -6.48 31.36
N GLU A 172 9.69 -7.72 30.87
CA GLU A 172 8.75 -8.75 31.32
C GLU A 172 8.90 -8.88 32.85
N GLU A 173 7.82 -8.67 33.59
CA GLU A 173 7.74 -9.10 35.00
C GLU A 173 7.72 -10.63 35.09
#